data_AF-A0A3S4T3M6-F1
#
_entry.id   AF-A0A3S4T3M6-F1
#
_cell.length_a   1.000
_cell.length_b   1.000
_cell.length_c   1.000
_cell.angle_alpha   90.00
_cell.angle_beta   90.00
_cell.angle_gamma   90.00
#
_symmetry.space_group_name_H-M   'P 1'
#
loop_
_entity.id
_entity.type
_entity.pdbx_description
1 polymer ?
#
loop_
_entity_poly.entity_id
_entity_poly.type
_entity_poly.pdbx_seq_one_letter_code
_entity_poly.pdbx_strand_id
1 'polypeptide(L)'
;MKTNQLLMGLLLTGGIFSMNAQNVASTANLTSGGNSAGTAGGSSTYYGHQAGKVSTGSANTFLGYIVGPINSTGSGNTFIGQNVGAKNTTGGYNIFMGSYTAINNSTGEFNTFLGTNASNGNTTGNENVAIGYFAGMSNKTGNGNVFLGCNSGGGGAVSMNNTHLGYTAGQGSLGSRNVFLGNAAGRQSTENDKLFIDNTSTATPLIWGDFALDQVKLNGKVGVGGVTAFPTAAGGANLTNYQLFVKGGVLAEEVRVATTWADYVFEDNYALPTLEEVECFIAENGHLPNVPSAKQVAEEGISLGDIAKVQQEKIEELTLYVIEQKKALNEQQSEIEVLKAQMKVLMEKK
;
A
#
# COMPACT_ATOMS: atom_id res chain seq x y z
N MET A 1 -1.67 40.16 -72.49
CA MET A 1 -0.69 41.23 -72.81
C MET A 1 -0.23 41.87 -71.50
N LYS A 2 1.09 41.77 -71.21
CA LYS A 2 1.94 42.60 -70.33
C LYS A 2 1.49 42.82 -68.87
N THR A 3 2.05 42.13 -67.88
CA THR A 3 3.35 42.36 -67.20
C THR A 3 3.46 43.74 -66.53
N ASN A 4 3.48 43.77 -65.20
CA ASN A 4 4.28 44.73 -64.44
C ASN A 4 4.96 43.98 -63.29
N GLN A 5 6.26 43.76 -63.46
CA GLN A 5 7.15 43.22 -62.47
C GLN A 5 7.42 44.29 -61.41
N LEU A 6 7.35 43.93 -60.12
CA LEU A 6 8.06 44.67 -59.08
C LEU A 6 9.45 44.04 -58.94
N LEU A 7 10.44 44.80 -59.38
CA LEU A 7 11.86 44.48 -59.39
C LEU A 7 12.44 44.56 -57.97
N MET A 8 13.26 43.57 -57.61
CA MET A 8 14.03 43.46 -56.37
C MET A 8 14.91 44.69 -56.12
N GLY A 9 14.82 45.25 -54.90
CA GLY A 9 15.90 46.03 -54.29
C GLY A 9 16.82 45.10 -53.50
N LEU A 10 17.83 44.55 -54.16
CA LEU A 10 18.89 43.74 -53.56
C LEU A 10 20.04 44.67 -53.11
N LEU A 11 20.10 45.00 -51.81
CA LEU A 11 21.26 45.68 -51.22
C LEU A 11 22.17 44.62 -50.58
N LEU A 12 23.13 44.15 -51.38
CA LEU A 12 24.27 43.34 -50.97
C LEU A 12 25.30 44.24 -50.27
N THR A 13 25.29 44.25 -48.95
CA THR A 13 26.48 44.56 -48.15
C THR A 13 26.66 43.46 -47.10
N GLY A 14 27.49 42.47 -47.43
CA GLY A 14 28.27 41.69 -46.45
C GLY A 14 27.60 40.55 -45.67
N GLY A 15 26.29 40.28 -45.84
CA GLY A 15 25.64 39.14 -45.19
C GLY A 15 24.79 38.36 -46.18
N ILE A 16 25.05 37.06 -46.34
CA ILE A 16 24.13 36.15 -47.01
C ILE A 16 22.84 36.12 -46.19
N PHE A 17 21.83 36.90 -46.58
CA PHE A 17 20.47 36.75 -46.06
C PHE A 17 19.88 35.47 -46.66
N SER A 18 20.09 34.33 -46.00
CA SER A 18 19.36 33.11 -46.30
C SER A 18 17.94 33.25 -45.74
N MET A 19 17.01 33.69 -46.57
CA MET A 19 15.59 33.53 -46.27
C MET A 19 15.23 32.06 -46.53
N ASN A 20 15.23 31.24 -45.48
CA ASN A 20 14.66 29.90 -45.52
C ASN A 20 13.12 30.01 -45.63
N ALA A 21 12.62 30.25 -46.84
CA ALA A 21 11.22 30.02 -47.15
C ALA A 21 11.02 28.50 -47.28
N GLN A 22 10.44 27.87 -46.26
CA GLN A 22 10.10 26.45 -46.31
C GLN A 22 8.94 26.27 -47.28
N ASN A 23 9.20 25.59 -48.39
CA ASN A 23 8.21 25.35 -49.44
C ASN A 23 7.24 24.27 -48.94
N VAL A 24 6.09 24.67 -48.40
CA VAL A 24 5.02 23.76 -47.98
C VAL A 24 4.40 23.17 -49.25
N ALA A 25 4.49 21.84 -49.41
CA ALA A 25 3.91 21.17 -50.58
C ALA A 25 2.40 21.45 -50.67
N SER A 26 1.94 21.93 -51.83
CA SER A 26 0.61 22.51 -52.06
C SER A 26 -0.59 21.56 -51.90
N THR A 27 -0.39 20.33 -51.41
CA THR A 27 -1.43 19.31 -51.20
C THR A 27 -1.54 18.83 -49.75
N ALA A 28 -0.75 19.35 -48.82
CA ALA A 28 -0.79 18.92 -47.43
C ALA A 28 -1.37 20.03 -46.53
N ASN A 29 -2.34 19.69 -45.68
CA ASN A 29 -2.73 20.46 -44.49
C ASN A 29 -1.58 20.46 -43.46
N LEU A 30 -0.37 20.81 -43.89
CA LEU A 30 0.87 20.68 -43.13
C LEU A 30 1.25 22.04 -42.56
N THR A 31 1.17 22.16 -41.24
CA THR A 31 1.53 23.36 -40.46
C THR A 31 2.96 23.22 -39.93
N SER A 32 3.94 23.25 -40.83
CA SER A 32 5.38 23.09 -40.49
C SER A 32 6.18 24.38 -40.59
N GLY A 33 7.13 24.63 -39.67
CA GLY A 33 8.04 25.78 -39.73
C GLY A 33 9.29 25.64 -38.86
N GLY A 34 10.47 25.94 -39.41
CA GLY A 34 11.74 25.93 -38.67
C GLY A 34 12.87 25.27 -39.47
N ASN A 35 14.12 25.51 -39.06
CA ASN A 35 15.27 24.97 -39.79
C ASN A 35 15.26 23.43 -39.76
N SER A 36 15.21 22.80 -40.93
CA SER A 36 15.17 21.34 -41.10
C SER A 36 13.97 20.66 -40.42
N ALA A 37 12.86 21.38 -40.24
CA ALA A 37 11.60 20.77 -39.81
C ALA A 37 11.04 19.83 -40.89
N GLY A 38 10.33 18.78 -40.47
CA GLY A 38 9.70 17.82 -41.35
C GLY A 38 8.71 18.46 -42.33
N THR A 39 8.54 17.85 -43.49
CA THR A 39 7.61 18.30 -44.54
C THR A 39 6.67 17.19 -45.04
N ALA A 40 6.72 16.00 -44.44
CA ALA A 40 5.90 14.84 -44.80
C ALA A 40 4.94 14.44 -43.65
N GLY A 41 4.14 13.38 -43.82
CA GLY A 41 3.19 12.93 -42.79
C GLY A 41 1.89 13.74 -42.79
N GLY A 42 0.80 13.10 -43.19
CA GLY A 42 -0.51 13.76 -43.28
C GLY A 42 -1.02 14.24 -41.91
N SER A 43 -1.66 15.41 -41.87
CA SER A 43 -2.26 16.00 -40.66
C SER A 43 -1.27 16.22 -39.50
N SER A 44 0.01 16.45 -39.81
CA SER A 44 1.05 16.68 -38.82
C SER A 44 1.43 18.17 -38.69
N THR A 45 1.83 18.60 -37.49
CA THR A 45 2.37 19.92 -37.17
C THR A 45 3.82 19.78 -36.71
N TYR A 46 4.76 20.46 -37.36
CA TYR A 46 6.19 20.39 -37.01
C TYR A 46 6.80 21.79 -36.89
N TYR A 47 7.12 22.24 -35.68
CA TYR A 47 7.64 23.58 -35.47
C TYR A 47 8.94 23.61 -34.64
N GLY A 48 10.00 24.21 -35.17
CA GLY A 48 11.31 24.34 -34.54
C GLY A 48 12.45 23.60 -35.27
N HIS A 49 13.68 23.75 -34.76
CA HIS A 49 14.87 23.18 -35.41
C HIS A 49 14.86 21.64 -35.35
N GLN A 50 14.88 20.99 -36.51
CA GLN A 50 14.82 19.52 -36.67
C GLN A 50 13.59 18.84 -36.03
N ALA A 51 12.49 19.57 -35.83
CA ALA A 51 11.22 18.97 -35.42
C ALA A 51 10.71 18.05 -36.54
N GLY A 52 10.58 16.75 -36.30
CA GLY A 52 10.07 15.78 -37.26
C GLY A 52 10.89 15.65 -38.56
N LYS A 53 12.21 15.95 -38.53
CA LYS A 53 13.06 16.13 -39.73
C LYS A 53 12.84 15.10 -40.84
N VAL A 54 12.77 13.82 -40.52
CA VAL A 54 12.54 12.73 -41.51
C VAL A 54 11.19 12.04 -41.34
N SER A 55 10.24 12.70 -40.69
CA SER A 55 9.00 12.06 -40.28
C SER A 55 7.99 11.87 -41.41
N THR A 56 7.52 10.64 -41.57
CA THR A 56 6.51 10.25 -42.57
C THR A 56 5.20 9.75 -41.94
N GLY A 57 5.17 9.59 -40.62
CA GLY A 57 3.96 9.22 -39.87
C GLY A 57 2.92 10.33 -39.83
N SER A 58 1.66 9.95 -39.74
CA SER A 58 0.51 10.87 -39.75
C SER A 58 0.10 11.34 -38.35
N ALA A 59 -0.65 12.45 -38.28
CA ALA A 59 -1.26 12.97 -37.06
C ALA A 59 -0.26 13.24 -35.91
N ASN A 60 0.95 13.70 -36.23
CA ASN A 60 1.98 14.02 -35.23
C ASN A 60 2.02 15.52 -34.91
N THR A 61 2.24 15.89 -33.66
CA THR A 61 2.48 17.28 -33.22
C THR A 61 3.85 17.38 -32.58
N PHE A 62 4.85 17.94 -33.28
CA PHE A 62 6.21 18.14 -32.76
C PHE A 62 6.54 19.64 -32.66
N LEU A 63 6.84 20.10 -31.46
CA LEU A 63 7.16 21.50 -31.17
C LEU A 63 8.44 21.62 -30.34
N GLY A 64 9.47 22.26 -30.89
CA GLY A 64 10.69 22.65 -30.17
C GLY A 64 11.99 22.27 -30.87
N TYR A 65 13.06 22.06 -30.10
CA TYR A 65 14.41 21.85 -30.60
C TYR A 65 14.77 20.36 -30.60
N ILE A 66 15.01 19.78 -31.78
CA ILE A 66 15.34 18.36 -32.00
C ILE A 66 14.27 17.45 -31.38
N VAL A 67 13.08 17.48 -31.98
CA VAL A 67 11.92 16.74 -31.47
C VAL A 67 11.53 15.68 -32.50
N GLY A 68 11.61 14.40 -32.14
CA GLY A 68 11.35 13.27 -33.04
C GLY A 68 12.07 13.33 -34.40
N PRO A 69 13.38 13.70 -34.46
CA PRO A 69 14.07 14.00 -35.72
C PRO A 69 14.19 12.77 -36.64
N ILE A 70 14.13 11.56 -36.10
CA ILE A 70 14.27 10.29 -36.85
C ILE A 70 13.01 9.42 -36.85
N ASN A 71 11.84 9.98 -36.52
CA ASN A 71 10.58 9.24 -36.48
C ASN A 71 10.09 8.89 -37.88
N SER A 72 10.51 7.76 -38.43
CA SER A 72 10.15 7.31 -39.78
C SER A 72 8.63 7.15 -39.94
N THR A 73 7.98 6.19 -39.28
CA THR A 73 6.57 5.83 -39.54
C THR A 73 5.62 5.98 -38.34
N GLY A 74 6.13 6.34 -37.16
CA GLY A 74 5.31 6.48 -35.96
C GLY A 74 4.28 7.60 -36.10
N SER A 75 3.01 7.28 -35.85
CA SER A 75 1.86 8.17 -36.03
C SER A 75 1.17 8.51 -34.70
N GLY A 76 0.43 9.61 -34.66
CA GLY A 76 -0.39 9.98 -33.48
C GLY A 76 0.41 10.46 -32.26
N ASN A 77 1.64 10.93 -32.44
CA ASN A 77 2.50 11.36 -31.33
C ASN A 77 2.37 12.86 -31.05
N THR A 78 2.43 13.27 -29.78
CA THR A 78 2.54 14.67 -29.36
C THR A 78 3.84 14.88 -28.58
N PHE A 79 4.85 15.49 -29.21
CA PHE A 79 6.15 15.75 -28.59
C PHE A 79 6.43 17.26 -28.48
N ILE A 80 6.71 17.74 -27.27
CA ILE A 80 6.92 19.17 -27.02
C ILE A 80 8.12 19.40 -26.11
N GLY A 81 9.11 20.17 -26.56
CA GLY A 81 10.25 20.60 -25.76
C GLY A 81 11.60 20.49 -26.47
N GLN A 82 12.63 20.08 -25.73
CA GLN A 82 14.01 20.01 -26.23
C GLN A 82 14.52 18.56 -26.18
N ASN A 83 15.02 18.03 -27.30
CA ASN A 83 15.53 16.65 -27.40
C ASN A 83 14.49 15.60 -26.97
N VAL A 84 13.23 15.77 -27.38
CA VAL A 84 12.13 14.87 -27.00
C VAL A 84 11.99 13.76 -28.03
N GLY A 85 11.91 12.50 -27.57
CA GLY A 85 11.72 11.34 -28.45
C GLY A 85 12.81 11.21 -29.52
N ALA A 86 14.04 11.62 -29.20
CA ALA A 86 15.09 11.86 -30.20
C ALA A 86 15.46 10.62 -31.02
N LYS A 87 15.27 9.42 -30.46
CA LYS A 87 15.51 8.13 -31.13
C LYS A 87 14.23 7.41 -31.57
N ASN A 88 13.06 8.03 -31.47
CA ASN A 88 11.80 7.39 -31.87
C ASN A 88 11.86 7.14 -33.37
N THR A 89 11.76 5.88 -33.80
CA THR A 89 11.74 5.51 -35.22
C THR A 89 10.32 5.16 -35.64
N THR A 90 9.66 4.23 -34.96
CA THR A 90 8.36 3.70 -35.38
C THR A 90 7.26 3.80 -34.33
N GLY A 91 7.60 4.14 -33.08
CA GLY A 91 6.62 4.19 -31.99
C GLY A 91 5.51 5.22 -32.22
N GLY A 92 4.26 4.77 -32.09
CA GLY A 92 3.06 5.59 -32.23
C GLY A 92 2.33 5.91 -30.91
N TYR A 93 1.39 6.86 -30.99
CA TYR A 93 0.43 7.19 -29.93
C TYR A 93 1.06 7.59 -28.59
N ASN A 94 2.20 8.26 -28.62
CA ASN A 94 2.91 8.72 -27.42
C ASN A 94 2.70 10.22 -27.16
N ILE A 95 2.64 10.62 -25.89
CA ILE A 95 2.63 12.02 -25.44
C ILE A 95 3.91 12.28 -24.64
N PHE A 96 4.86 13.02 -25.20
CA PHE A 96 6.12 13.37 -24.54
C PHE A 96 6.27 14.89 -24.37
N MET A 97 6.54 15.36 -23.16
CA MET A 97 6.66 16.79 -22.89
C MET A 97 7.77 17.10 -21.88
N GLY A 98 8.64 18.05 -22.21
CA GLY A 98 9.74 18.50 -21.34
C GLY A 98 11.09 18.52 -22.05
N SER A 99 12.18 18.65 -21.30
CA SER A 99 13.53 18.54 -21.85
C SER A 99 14.07 17.13 -21.66
N TYR A 100 14.65 16.54 -22.70
CA TYR A 100 15.30 15.23 -22.64
C TYR A 100 14.34 14.06 -22.28
N THR A 101 13.04 14.26 -22.49
CA THR A 101 11.99 13.27 -22.25
C THR A 101 12.05 12.16 -23.31
N ALA A 102 12.06 10.90 -22.88
CA ALA A 102 11.99 9.74 -23.76
C ALA A 102 13.05 9.68 -24.88
N ILE A 103 14.26 10.25 -24.67
CA ILE A 103 15.31 10.32 -25.72
C ILE A 103 15.55 8.98 -26.39
N ASN A 104 15.62 7.92 -25.60
CA ASN A 104 16.00 6.60 -26.08
C ASN A 104 14.83 5.76 -26.60
N ASN A 105 13.58 6.28 -26.60
CA ASN A 105 12.43 5.52 -27.08
C ASN A 105 12.64 5.24 -28.56
N SER A 106 12.73 3.97 -28.97
CA SER A 106 12.90 3.58 -30.37
C SER A 106 11.57 3.18 -30.98
N THR A 107 10.86 2.24 -30.34
CA THR A 107 9.63 1.65 -30.87
C THR A 107 8.50 1.58 -29.84
N GLY A 108 8.68 2.13 -28.63
CA GLY A 108 7.65 2.11 -27.59
C GLY A 108 6.40 2.91 -27.99
N GLU A 109 5.23 2.41 -27.63
CA GLU A 109 3.91 2.96 -28.00
C GLU A 109 3.00 3.19 -26.80
N PHE A 110 1.99 4.05 -26.98
CA PHE A 110 0.96 4.33 -25.97
C PHE A 110 1.50 4.86 -24.64
N ASN A 111 2.62 5.57 -24.66
CA ASN A 111 3.24 6.12 -23.45
C ASN A 111 2.87 7.60 -23.22
N THR A 112 2.73 8.01 -21.96
CA THR A 112 2.58 9.42 -21.55
C THR A 112 3.72 9.82 -20.62
N PHE A 113 4.68 10.59 -21.11
CA PHE A 113 5.85 11.04 -20.36
C PHE A 113 5.92 12.56 -20.27
N LEU A 114 5.85 13.12 -19.06
CA LEU A 114 5.81 14.55 -18.80
C LEU A 114 6.86 14.93 -17.74
N GLY A 115 7.79 15.80 -18.10
CA GLY A 115 8.85 16.30 -17.21
C GLY A 115 10.25 16.09 -17.78
N THR A 116 11.20 16.87 -17.26
CA THR A 116 12.60 16.80 -17.68
C THR A 116 13.19 15.43 -17.34
N ASN A 117 13.79 14.76 -18.34
CA ASN A 117 14.30 13.39 -18.27
C ASN A 117 13.28 12.31 -17.88
N ALA A 118 11.97 12.58 -17.95
CA ALA A 118 10.97 11.54 -17.74
C ALA A 118 11.15 10.42 -18.77
N SER A 119 11.22 9.18 -18.27
CA SER A 119 11.45 7.94 -19.03
C SER A 119 12.59 8.01 -20.05
N ASN A 120 13.68 8.73 -19.73
CA ASN A 120 14.81 8.88 -20.64
C ASN A 120 15.42 7.54 -21.11
N GLY A 121 15.40 6.53 -20.25
CA GLY A 121 15.91 5.19 -20.52
C GLY A 121 14.97 4.27 -21.31
N ASN A 122 13.71 4.65 -21.56
CA ASN A 122 12.75 3.78 -22.25
C ASN A 122 13.22 3.55 -23.68
N THR A 123 13.33 2.29 -24.10
CA THR A 123 13.69 1.90 -25.46
C THR A 123 12.48 1.33 -26.19
N THR A 124 11.82 0.32 -25.62
CA THR A 124 10.70 -0.40 -26.27
C THR A 124 9.51 -0.63 -25.34
N GLY A 125 9.51 -0.04 -24.14
CA GLY A 125 8.40 -0.18 -23.20
C GLY A 125 7.15 0.53 -23.71
N ASN A 126 6.00 -0.11 -23.49
CA ASN A 126 4.67 0.33 -23.94
C ASN A 126 3.74 0.64 -22.76
N GLU A 127 2.71 1.44 -22.99
CA GLU A 127 1.61 1.66 -22.05
C GLU A 127 2.08 2.21 -20.68
N ASN A 128 3.15 3.01 -20.66
CA ASN A 128 3.67 3.59 -19.43
C ASN A 128 3.24 5.05 -19.26
N VAL A 129 2.97 5.44 -18.02
CA VAL A 129 2.78 6.83 -17.61
C VAL A 129 3.93 7.22 -16.70
N ALA A 130 4.66 8.29 -17.03
CA ALA A 130 5.71 8.83 -16.18
C ALA A 130 5.63 10.36 -16.11
N ILE A 131 5.31 10.89 -14.94
CA ILE A 131 5.09 12.32 -14.74
C ILE A 131 5.94 12.82 -13.57
N GLY A 132 6.89 13.71 -13.87
CA GLY A 132 7.82 14.29 -12.91
C GLY A 132 9.26 14.36 -13.43
N TYR A 133 10.10 15.14 -12.74
CA TYR A 133 11.54 15.16 -13.01
C TYR A 133 12.15 13.78 -12.77
N PHE A 134 12.80 13.19 -13.79
CA PHE A 134 13.34 11.82 -13.75
C PHE A 134 12.34 10.71 -13.41
N ALA A 135 11.02 10.94 -13.52
CA ALA A 135 10.04 9.87 -13.34
C ALA A 135 10.28 8.77 -14.39
N GLY A 136 10.35 7.51 -13.97
CA GLY A 136 10.59 6.36 -14.84
C GLY A 136 11.94 6.34 -15.55
N MET A 137 12.93 7.17 -15.15
CA MET A 137 14.18 7.37 -15.90
C MET A 137 14.88 6.07 -16.29
N SER A 138 14.85 5.06 -15.40
CA SER A 138 15.55 3.78 -15.59
C SER A 138 14.68 2.66 -16.16
N ASN A 139 13.40 2.89 -16.46
CA ASN A 139 12.58 1.91 -17.17
C ASN A 139 13.06 1.80 -18.62
N LYS A 140 13.52 0.61 -19.04
CA LYS A 140 14.02 0.37 -20.40
C LYS A 140 12.97 -0.28 -21.31
N THR A 141 12.39 -1.38 -20.84
CA THR A 141 11.51 -2.25 -21.63
C THR A 141 10.28 -2.70 -20.85
N GLY A 142 10.07 -2.18 -19.63
CA GLY A 142 8.91 -2.47 -18.81
C GLY A 142 7.66 -1.83 -19.37
N ASN A 143 6.55 -2.55 -19.29
CA ASN A 143 5.24 -2.15 -19.79
C ASN A 143 4.26 -1.89 -18.64
N GLY A 144 3.23 -1.09 -18.91
CA GLY A 144 2.09 -0.93 -18.02
C GLY A 144 2.42 -0.26 -16.67
N ASN A 145 3.50 0.53 -16.60
CA ASN A 145 3.88 1.18 -15.35
C ASN A 145 3.32 2.60 -15.23
N VAL A 146 2.94 2.98 -14.03
CA VAL A 146 2.56 4.35 -13.65
C VAL A 146 3.56 4.88 -12.64
N PHE A 147 4.30 5.93 -13.00
CA PHE A 147 5.28 6.60 -12.15
C PHE A 147 4.92 8.08 -12.02
N LEU A 148 4.43 8.50 -10.86
CA LEU A 148 4.04 9.87 -10.58
C LEU A 148 4.84 10.42 -9.40
N GLY A 149 5.76 11.35 -9.69
CA GLY A 149 6.63 11.97 -8.70
C GLY A 149 8.08 12.10 -9.18
N CYS A 150 8.82 13.04 -8.61
CA CYS A 150 10.24 13.22 -8.93
C CYS A 150 11.04 11.97 -8.51
N ASN A 151 11.85 11.45 -9.43
CA ASN A 151 12.58 10.18 -9.28
C ASN A 151 11.71 8.96 -8.92
N SER A 152 10.39 9.00 -9.15
CA SER A 152 9.54 7.82 -8.99
C SER A 152 9.84 6.80 -10.09
N GLY A 153 9.91 5.51 -9.78
CA GLY A 153 10.06 4.44 -10.77
C GLY A 153 11.27 3.52 -10.57
N GLY A 154 11.08 2.27 -10.99
CA GLY A 154 12.06 1.17 -10.84
C GLY A 154 13.24 1.26 -11.80
N GLY A 155 14.35 0.64 -11.41
CA GLY A 155 15.58 0.60 -12.18
C GLY A 155 15.97 -0.83 -12.54
N GLY A 156 15.49 -1.33 -13.68
CA GLY A 156 15.80 -2.68 -14.16
C GLY A 156 15.04 -3.00 -15.44
N ALA A 157 15.58 -3.91 -16.26
CA ALA A 157 15.10 -4.20 -17.61
C ALA A 157 13.74 -4.93 -17.71
N VAL A 158 13.02 -5.19 -16.61
CA VAL A 158 11.84 -6.09 -16.62
C VAL A 158 10.73 -5.71 -15.62
N SER A 159 10.82 -4.57 -14.96
CA SER A 159 9.79 -4.12 -14.01
C SER A 159 8.51 -3.71 -14.75
N MET A 160 7.41 -4.45 -14.56
CA MET A 160 6.14 -4.27 -15.27
C MET A 160 4.95 -4.12 -14.33
N ASN A 161 3.90 -3.44 -14.81
CA ASN A 161 2.61 -3.31 -14.13
C ASN A 161 2.69 -2.72 -12.72
N ASN A 162 3.62 -1.80 -12.49
CA ASN A 162 3.76 -1.14 -11.19
C ASN A 162 3.04 0.21 -11.14
N THR A 163 2.49 0.56 -9.99
CA THR A 163 1.97 1.90 -9.69
C THR A 163 2.81 2.51 -8.57
N HIS A 164 3.65 3.49 -8.90
CA HIS A 164 4.43 4.24 -7.93
C HIS A 164 3.98 5.70 -7.89
N LEU A 165 3.63 6.19 -6.69
CA LEU A 165 3.17 7.54 -6.46
C LEU A 165 3.96 8.15 -5.29
N GLY A 166 4.75 9.19 -5.55
CA GLY A 166 5.49 9.92 -4.51
C GLY A 166 6.94 10.23 -4.90
N TYR A 167 7.57 11.12 -4.13
CA TYR A 167 8.99 11.44 -4.30
C TYR A 167 9.84 10.19 -4.09
N THR A 168 10.62 9.77 -5.08
CA THR A 168 11.46 8.56 -5.04
C THR A 168 10.70 7.24 -4.75
N ALA A 169 9.38 7.21 -4.90
CA ALA A 169 8.58 5.99 -4.74
C ALA A 169 9.04 4.94 -5.76
N GLY A 170 9.37 3.74 -5.27
CA GLY A 170 9.90 2.63 -6.07
C GLY A 170 11.24 2.93 -6.76
N GLN A 171 11.98 3.96 -6.35
CA GLN A 171 13.27 4.30 -6.97
C GLN A 171 14.21 3.08 -6.90
N GLY A 172 14.67 2.62 -8.07
CA GLY A 172 15.57 1.47 -8.15
C GLY A 172 14.91 0.13 -7.79
N SER A 173 13.59 0.07 -7.68
CA SER A 173 12.86 -1.18 -7.54
C SER A 173 13.05 -2.07 -8.77
N LEU A 174 13.13 -3.38 -8.55
CA LEU A 174 13.24 -4.42 -9.59
C LEU A 174 11.96 -5.26 -9.73
N GLY A 175 11.01 -5.07 -8.83
CA GLY A 175 9.77 -5.84 -8.77
C GLY A 175 8.75 -5.47 -9.85
N SER A 176 7.75 -6.32 -9.99
CA SER A 176 6.59 -6.15 -10.87
C SER A 176 5.28 -6.30 -10.09
N ARG A 177 4.20 -5.74 -10.62
CA ARG A 177 2.85 -5.79 -10.03
C ARG A 177 2.78 -5.19 -8.62
N ASN A 178 3.60 -4.17 -8.36
CA ASN A 178 3.64 -3.48 -7.08
C ASN A 178 2.81 -2.19 -7.08
N VAL A 179 2.31 -1.83 -5.91
CA VAL A 179 1.65 -0.55 -5.64
C VAL A 179 2.40 0.14 -4.50
N PHE A 180 3.17 1.19 -4.82
CA PHE A 180 3.96 1.95 -3.85
C PHE A 180 3.47 3.40 -3.76
N LEU A 181 3.05 3.80 -2.57
CA LEU A 181 2.34 5.06 -2.31
C LEU A 181 3.03 5.83 -1.18
N GLY A 182 3.59 7.00 -1.50
CA GLY A 182 4.23 7.96 -0.60
C GLY A 182 5.75 8.12 -0.81
N ASN A 183 6.39 9.02 -0.06
CA ASN A 183 7.82 9.32 -0.20
C ASN A 183 8.67 8.08 0.07
N ALA A 184 9.52 7.71 -0.89
CA ALA A 184 10.45 6.58 -0.80
C ALA A 184 9.79 5.21 -0.52
N ALA A 185 8.46 5.10 -0.66
CA ALA A 185 7.74 3.84 -0.52
C ALA A 185 8.29 2.81 -1.53
N GLY A 186 8.62 1.61 -1.05
CA GLY A 186 9.14 0.51 -1.89
C GLY A 186 10.46 0.80 -2.60
N ARG A 187 11.22 1.83 -2.17
CA ARG A 187 12.53 2.16 -2.72
C ARG A 187 13.46 0.94 -2.64
N GLN A 188 14.12 0.63 -3.75
CA GLN A 188 14.99 -0.54 -3.91
C GLN A 188 14.33 -1.90 -3.63
N SER A 189 13.00 -1.98 -3.53
CA SER A 189 12.31 -3.25 -3.35
C SER A 189 12.52 -4.15 -4.57
N THR A 190 12.86 -5.41 -4.33
CA THR A 190 13.01 -6.44 -5.37
C THR A 190 11.82 -7.40 -5.41
N GLU A 191 10.83 -7.19 -4.53
CA GLU A 191 9.67 -8.06 -4.39
C GLU A 191 8.62 -7.79 -5.48
N ASN A 192 7.83 -8.80 -5.81
CA ASN A 192 6.67 -8.68 -6.69
C ASN A 192 5.38 -8.73 -5.88
N ASP A 193 4.29 -8.24 -6.45
CA ASP A 193 2.94 -8.39 -5.90
C ASP A 193 2.78 -7.75 -4.51
N LYS A 194 3.43 -6.60 -4.28
CA LYS A 194 3.41 -5.92 -2.97
C LYS A 194 2.66 -4.60 -3.00
N LEU A 195 1.98 -4.31 -1.89
CA LEU A 195 1.43 -3.00 -1.55
C LEU A 195 2.28 -2.37 -0.46
N PHE A 196 2.87 -1.20 -0.70
CA PHE A 196 3.55 -0.40 0.31
C PHE A 196 2.92 0.99 0.37
N ILE A 197 2.36 1.36 1.52
CA ILE A 197 1.93 2.72 1.81
C ILE A 197 2.77 3.23 2.96
N ASP A 198 3.69 4.14 2.67
CA ASP A 198 4.56 4.77 3.67
C ASP A 198 5.13 6.09 3.13
N ASN A 199 5.67 6.92 4.01
CA ASN A 199 6.38 8.14 3.65
C ASN A 199 7.89 8.05 3.90
N THR A 200 8.41 6.81 4.03
CA THR A 200 9.82 6.48 4.23
C THR A 200 10.21 5.19 3.50
N SER A 201 11.52 4.98 3.33
CA SER A 201 12.07 3.71 2.84
C SER A 201 12.22 2.74 4.03
N THR A 202 11.29 1.80 4.16
CA THR A 202 11.24 0.87 5.30
C THR A 202 10.81 -0.54 4.86
N ALA A 203 11.21 -1.56 5.63
CA ALA A 203 10.75 -2.94 5.47
C ALA A 203 9.37 -3.18 6.13
N THR A 204 8.94 -2.29 7.02
CA THR A 204 7.66 -2.37 7.75
C THR A 204 6.82 -1.13 7.47
N PRO A 205 6.27 -0.98 6.25
CA PRO A 205 5.53 0.22 5.88
C PRO A 205 4.24 0.34 6.69
N LEU A 206 3.70 1.54 6.90
CA LEU A 206 2.45 1.75 7.66
C LEU A 206 1.35 0.76 7.24
N ILE A 207 1.16 0.58 5.93
CA ILE A 207 0.35 -0.50 5.36
C ILE A 207 1.23 -1.29 4.41
N TRP A 208 1.34 -2.58 4.69
CA TRP A 208 1.97 -3.56 3.82
C TRP A 208 0.91 -4.51 3.29
N GLY A 209 1.05 -5.00 2.07
CA GLY A 209 0.22 -6.08 1.55
C GLY A 209 0.97 -7.00 0.60
N ASP A 210 0.47 -8.23 0.51
CA ASP A 210 0.91 -9.24 -0.45
C ASP A 210 -0.29 -9.65 -1.30
N PHE A 211 -0.33 -9.18 -2.54
CA PHE A 211 -1.39 -9.52 -3.48
C PHE A 211 -1.32 -10.99 -3.92
N ALA A 212 -0.17 -11.66 -3.77
CA ALA A 212 -0.06 -13.07 -4.11
C ALA A 212 -0.65 -14.00 -3.03
N LEU A 213 -0.67 -13.52 -1.77
CA LEU A 213 -1.16 -14.29 -0.61
C LEU A 213 -2.50 -13.77 -0.06
N ASP A 214 -3.09 -12.76 -0.71
CA ASP A 214 -4.26 -12.02 -0.23
C ASP A 214 -4.10 -11.51 1.21
N GLN A 215 -2.93 -10.96 1.52
CA GLN A 215 -2.58 -10.49 2.86
C GLN A 215 -2.49 -8.97 2.93
N VAL A 216 -2.97 -8.42 4.05
CA VAL A 216 -2.73 -7.04 4.46
C VAL A 216 -2.18 -7.05 5.89
N LYS A 217 -1.10 -6.31 6.12
CA LYS A 217 -0.51 -6.07 7.43
C LYS A 217 -0.57 -4.58 7.74
N LEU A 218 -1.11 -4.25 8.90
CA LEU A 218 -1.19 -2.89 9.42
C LEU A 218 -0.10 -2.78 10.50
N ASN A 219 0.96 -2.04 10.21
CA ASN A 219 2.11 -1.92 11.12
C ASN A 219 1.96 -0.75 12.14
N GLY A 220 0.79 -0.10 12.14
CA GLY A 220 0.40 0.90 13.14
C GLY A 220 -0.91 0.54 13.83
N LYS A 221 -1.38 1.42 14.72
CA LYS A 221 -2.68 1.26 15.41
C LYS A 221 -3.84 1.43 14.41
N VAL A 222 -4.89 0.64 14.59
CA VAL A 222 -6.07 0.56 13.72
C VAL A 222 -7.30 1.00 14.50
N GLY A 223 -7.97 2.04 14.01
CA GLY A 223 -9.20 2.58 14.59
C GLY A 223 -10.40 2.33 13.67
N VAL A 224 -11.48 1.76 14.20
CA VAL A 224 -12.73 1.47 13.46
C VAL A 224 -13.90 2.22 14.10
N GLY A 225 -14.79 2.77 13.28
CA GLY A 225 -15.98 3.49 13.75
C GLY A 225 -15.71 4.94 14.18
N GLY A 226 -14.73 5.61 13.56
CA GLY A 226 -14.46 7.04 13.80
C GLY A 226 -13.59 7.32 15.04
N VAL A 227 -12.67 6.41 15.37
CA VAL A 227 -11.62 6.63 16.38
C VAL A 227 -10.69 7.74 15.88
N THR A 228 -10.67 8.88 16.55
CA THR A 228 -9.82 10.04 16.22
C THR A 228 -8.57 10.13 17.10
N ALA A 229 -8.62 9.52 18.29
CA ALA A 229 -7.50 9.40 19.20
C ALA A 229 -7.49 7.98 19.77
N PHE A 230 -6.30 7.36 19.78
CA PHE A 230 -6.13 6.05 20.39
C PHE A 230 -6.05 6.22 21.92
N PRO A 231 -6.94 5.58 22.69
CA PRO A 231 -6.89 5.68 24.14
C PRO A 231 -5.61 5.01 24.63
N THR A 232 -4.96 5.66 25.60
CA THR A 232 -3.78 5.14 26.29
C THR A 232 -4.13 4.50 27.63
N ALA A 233 -5.34 4.77 28.15
CA ALA A 233 -5.89 4.18 29.35
C ALA A 233 -7.41 4.00 29.27
N ALA A 234 -7.93 3.02 30.02
CA ALA A 234 -9.33 2.90 30.41
C ALA A 234 -9.34 2.56 31.91
N GLY A 235 -9.86 3.47 32.74
CA GLY A 235 -9.71 3.34 34.19
C GLY A 235 -8.23 3.29 34.59
N GLY A 236 -7.83 2.27 35.36
CA GLY A 236 -6.44 1.98 35.70
C GLY A 236 -5.66 1.17 34.64
N ALA A 237 -6.32 0.61 33.61
CA ALA A 237 -5.67 -0.26 32.64
C ALA A 237 -4.87 0.53 31.59
N ASN A 238 -3.62 0.13 31.35
CA ASN A 238 -2.76 0.70 30.32
C ASN A 238 -3.03 0.05 28.95
N LEU A 239 -3.49 0.85 27.99
CA LEU A 239 -3.87 0.40 26.64
C LEU A 239 -2.80 0.68 25.57
N THR A 240 -1.61 1.15 25.97
CA THR A 240 -0.56 1.60 25.04
C THR A 240 -0.16 0.52 24.03
N ASN A 241 -0.12 -0.74 24.47
CA ASN A 241 0.33 -1.87 23.63
C ASN A 241 -0.78 -2.46 22.73
N TYR A 242 -2.03 -2.00 22.86
CA TYR A 242 -3.13 -2.46 22.03
C TYR A 242 -3.08 -1.81 20.64
N GLN A 243 -3.35 -2.61 19.61
CA GLN A 243 -3.25 -2.19 18.21
C GLN A 243 -4.59 -2.02 17.51
N LEU A 244 -5.69 -2.58 18.01
CA LEU A 244 -7.02 -2.49 17.40
C LEU A 244 -8.03 -1.87 18.36
N PHE A 245 -8.74 -0.84 17.90
CA PHE A 245 -9.77 -0.13 18.65
C PHE A 245 -11.03 -0.03 17.80
N VAL A 246 -12.16 -0.53 18.30
CA VAL A 246 -13.41 -0.61 17.53
C VAL A 246 -14.54 0.06 18.30
N LYS A 247 -15.02 1.20 17.79
CA LYS A 247 -16.23 1.84 18.30
C LYS A 247 -17.46 1.17 17.69
N GLY A 248 -18.38 0.72 18.54
CA GLY A 248 -19.60 0.00 18.11
C GLY A 248 -19.51 -1.53 18.25
N GLY A 249 -18.38 -2.06 18.72
CA GLY A 249 -18.20 -3.49 18.98
C GLY A 249 -17.79 -4.30 17.73
N VAL A 250 -17.54 -5.59 17.95
CA VAL A 250 -17.16 -6.56 16.92
C VAL A 250 -18.18 -7.69 16.93
N LEU A 251 -18.77 -8.00 15.77
CA LEU A 251 -19.56 -9.22 15.57
C LEU A 251 -18.69 -10.23 14.83
N ALA A 252 -18.52 -11.40 15.40
CA ALA A 252 -17.73 -12.49 14.83
C ALA A 252 -18.42 -13.83 15.09
N GLU A 253 -18.27 -14.78 14.17
CA GLU A 253 -18.75 -16.16 14.36
C GLU A 253 -17.89 -16.91 15.39
N GLU A 254 -16.58 -16.64 15.42
CA GLU A 254 -15.63 -17.26 16.35
C GLU A 254 -14.53 -16.27 16.75
N VAL A 255 -14.11 -16.33 18.02
CA VAL A 255 -12.92 -15.62 18.54
C VAL A 255 -12.07 -16.62 19.33
N ARG A 256 -10.81 -16.80 18.93
CA ARG A 256 -9.83 -17.60 19.67
C ARG A 256 -8.92 -16.69 20.48
N VAL A 257 -8.80 -16.93 21.78
CA VAL A 257 -7.92 -16.20 22.68
C VAL A 257 -6.88 -17.17 23.25
N ALA A 258 -5.61 -16.94 22.95
CA ALA A 258 -4.52 -17.73 23.51
C ALA A 258 -4.21 -17.21 24.93
N THR A 259 -4.35 -18.06 25.95
CA THR A 259 -4.06 -17.74 27.36
C THR A 259 -3.56 -18.99 28.09
N THR A 260 -3.18 -18.83 29.36
CA THR A 260 -2.83 -19.95 30.28
C THR A 260 -4.10 -20.58 30.87
N TRP A 261 -3.99 -21.82 31.32
CA TRP A 261 -5.13 -22.59 31.85
C TRP A 261 -5.05 -22.78 33.38
N ALA A 262 -6.19 -23.11 34.01
CA ALA A 262 -6.34 -23.14 35.46
C ALA A 262 -6.04 -24.49 36.15
N ASP A 263 -5.50 -25.48 35.42
CA ASP A 263 -5.30 -26.86 35.91
C ASP A 263 -4.46 -26.98 37.20
N TYR A 264 -3.75 -25.93 37.60
CA TYR A 264 -2.98 -25.90 38.85
C TYR A 264 -3.84 -26.11 40.09
N VAL A 265 -5.16 -25.91 40.03
CA VAL A 265 -6.08 -26.16 41.17
C VAL A 265 -6.05 -27.63 41.59
N PHE A 266 -5.67 -28.54 40.70
CA PHE A 266 -5.57 -29.97 40.97
C PHE A 266 -4.16 -30.44 41.36
N GLU A 267 -3.18 -29.55 41.48
CA GLU A 267 -1.83 -29.92 41.93
C GLU A 267 -1.81 -30.23 43.44
N ASP A 268 -0.99 -31.20 43.86
CA ASP A 268 -0.92 -31.67 45.26
C ASP A 268 -0.55 -30.57 46.28
N ASN A 269 0.07 -29.49 45.84
CA ASN A 269 0.49 -28.36 46.65
C ASN A 269 -0.48 -27.17 46.59
N TYR A 270 -1.60 -27.28 45.89
CA TYR A 270 -2.59 -26.23 45.79
C TYR A 270 -3.33 -26.09 47.14
N ALA A 271 -3.18 -24.93 47.77
CA ALA A 271 -3.84 -24.61 49.03
C ALA A 271 -5.27 -24.11 48.75
N LEU A 272 -6.22 -25.05 48.68
CA LEU A 272 -7.64 -24.74 48.55
C LEU A 272 -8.10 -23.90 49.78
N PRO A 273 -8.62 -22.67 49.58
CA PRO A 273 -9.15 -21.87 50.68
C PRO A 273 -10.26 -22.61 51.42
N THR A 274 -10.44 -22.36 52.71
CA THR A 274 -11.61 -22.87 53.44
C THR A 274 -12.88 -22.08 53.07
N LEU A 275 -14.06 -22.70 53.22
CA LEU A 275 -15.32 -21.99 52.93
C LEU A 275 -15.52 -20.79 53.87
N GLU A 276 -15.03 -20.86 55.10
CA GLU A 276 -15.03 -19.76 56.07
C GLU A 276 -14.15 -18.59 55.61
N GLU A 277 -12.96 -18.87 55.05
CA GLU A 277 -12.09 -17.83 54.47
C GLU A 277 -12.73 -17.18 53.25
N VAL A 278 -13.36 -17.98 52.38
CA VAL A 278 -14.09 -17.47 51.21
C VAL A 278 -15.29 -16.62 51.64
N GLU A 279 -16.06 -17.05 52.64
CA GLU A 279 -17.19 -16.28 53.18
C GLU A 279 -16.72 -14.94 53.75
N CYS A 280 -15.64 -14.95 54.54
CA CYS A 280 -15.04 -13.74 55.10
C CYS A 280 -14.62 -12.77 53.98
N PHE A 281 -13.95 -13.28 52.94
CA PHE A 281 -13.54 -12.47 51.79
C PHE A 281 -14.72 -11.84 51.06
N ILE A 282 -15.80 -12.60 50.83
CA ILE A 282 -17.02 -12.10 50.18
C ILE A 282 -17.68 -11.02 51.05
N ALA A 283 -17.75 -11.22 52.37
CA ALA A 283 -18.34 -10.25 53.29
C ALA A 283 -17.58 -8.91 53.28
N GLU A 284 -16.27 -8.95 53.12
CA GLU A 284 -15.42 -7.75 53.06
C GLU A 284 -15.40 -7.09 51.67
N ASN A 285 -15.32 -7.88 50.59
CA ASN A 285 -15.03 -7.36 49.24
C ASN A 285 -16.24 -7.38 48.28
N GLY A 286 -17.30 -8.13 48.62
CA GLY A 286 -18.52 -8.23 47.81
C GLY A 286 -18.38 -9.03 46.50
N HIS A 287 -17.29 -9.77 46.33
CA HIS A 287 -17.06 -10.66 45.20
C HIS A 287 -16.18 -11.85 45.61
N LEU A 288 -16.07 -12.86 44.75
CA LEU A 288 -15.19 -14.02 44.97
C LEU A 288 -13.70 -13.62 44.88
N PRO A 289 -12.80 -14.35 45.58
CA PRO A 289 -11.36 -14.21 45.39
C PRO A 289 -10.98 -14.34 43.90
N ASN A 290 -10.00 -13.56 43.43
CA ASN A 290 -9.50 -13.53 42.05
C ASN A 290 -10.50 -13.09 40.96
N VAL A 291 -11.78 -12.94 41.28
CA VAL A 291 -12.79 -12.39 40.36
C VAL A 291 -12.78 -10.86 40.48
N PRO A 292 -12.64 -10.11 39.38
CA PRO A 292 -12.61 -8.65 39.44
C PRO A 292 -13.96 -8.08 39.91
N SER A 293 -13.91 -6.97 40.64
CA SER A 293 -15.12 -6.28 41.11
C SER A 293 -15.89 -5.63 39.96
N ALA A 294 -17.21 -5.45 40.12
CA ALA A 294 -18.04 -4.78 39.13
C ALA A 294 -17.55 -3.34 38.82
N LYS A 295 -17.04 -2.63 39.82
CA LYS A 295 -16.44 -1.30 39.64
C LYS A 295 -15.19 -1.35 38.76
N GLN A 296 -14.31 -2.32 39.04
CA GLN A 296 -13.10 -2.51 38.24
C GLN A 296 -13.43 -2.82 36.78
N VAL A 297 -14.38 -3.73 36.53
CA VAL A 297 -14.80 -4.07 35.17
C VAL A 297 -15.42 -2.89 34.42
N ALA A 298 -16.21 -2.05 35.11
CA ALA A 298 -16.81 -0.85 34.52
C ALA A 298 -15.77 0.21 34.15
N GLU A 299 -14.69 0.33 34.91
CA GLU A 299 -13.63 1.32 34.69
C GLU A 299 -12.57 0.82 33.70
N GLU A 300 -12.14 -0.43 33.82
CA GLU A 300 -10.96 -0.99 33.13
C GLU A 300 -11.31 -1.91 31.94
N GLY A 301 -12.55 -2.37 31.85
CA GLY A 301 -12.93 -3.48 30.98
C GLY A 301 -12.49 -4.83 31.54
N ILE A 302 -12.62 -5.89 30.73
CA ILE A 302 -12.26 -7.25 31.14
C ILE A 302 -11.53 -7.99 30.02
N SER A 303 -10.47 -8.70 30.39
CA SER A 303 -9.76 -9.62 29.48
C SER A 303 -10.54 -10.91 29.35
N LEU A 304 -10.97 -11.25 28.14
CA LEU A 304 -11.75 -12.46 27.87
C LEU A 304 -10.97 -13.75 28.21
N GLY A 305 -9.66 -13.76 27.98
CA GLY A 305 -8.81 -14.90 28.32
C GLY A 305 -8.66 -15.08 29.83
N ASP A 306 -8.45 -13.98 30.57
CA ASP A 306 -8.26 -14.04 32.02
C ASP A 306 -9.55 -14.39 32.75
N ILE A 307 -10.70 -13.86 32.32
CA ILE A 307 -11.97 -14.21 32.96
C ILE A 307 -12.36 -15.66 32.69
N ALA A 308 -12.09 -16.20 31.49
CA ALA A 308 -12.31 -17.62 31.21
C ALA A 308 -11.46 -18.52 32.12
N LYS A 309 -10.19 -18.14 32.34
CA LYS A 309 -9.30 -18.84 33.27
C LYS A 309 -9.80 -18.77 34.71
N VAL A 310 -10.15 -17.58 35.20
CA VAL A 310 -10.67 -17.41 36.57
C VAL A 310 -11.99 -18.17 36.76
N GLN A 311 -12.88 -18.16 35.76
CA GLN A 311 -14.11 -18.96 35.80
C GLN A 311 -13.81 -20.45 35.91
N GLN A 312 -12.82 -20.94 35.15
CA GLN A 312 -12.38 -22.33 35.25
C GLN A 312 -11.80 -22.65 36.62
N GLU A 313 -10.93 -21.79 37.18
CA GLU A 313 -10.41 -21.94 38.56
C GLU A 313 -11.56 -22.10 39.56
N LYS A 314 -12.59 -21.24 39.49
CA LYS A 314 -13.73 -21.33 40.42
C LYS A 314 -14.60 -22.55 40.22
N ILE A 315 -14.72 -23.06 38.99
CA ILE A 315 -15.42 -24.31 38.72
C ILE A 315 -14.64 -25.49 39.32
N GLU A 316 -13.32 -25.48 39.25
CA GLU A 316 -12.45 -26.53 39.79
C GLU A 316 -12.41 -26.51 41.32
N GLU A 317 -12.28 -25.33 41.94
CA GLU A 317 -12.41 -25.16 43.39
C GLU A 317 -13.78 -25.65 43.89
N LEU A 318 -14.87 -25.25 43.22
CA LEU A 318 -16.21 -25.72 43.54
C LEU A 318 -16.32 -27.25 43.44
N THR A 319 -15.67 -27.85 42.45
CA THR A 319 -15.64 -29.31 42.29
C THR A 319 -14.93 -29.98 43.46
N LEU A 320 -13.81 -29.41 43.96
CA LEU A 320 -13.11 -29.91 45.15
C LEU A 320 -13.98 -29.82 46.41
N TYR A 321 -14.66 -28.70 46.65
CA TYR A 321 -15.59 -28.55 47.78
C TYR A 321 -16.74 -29.57 47.70
N VAL A 322 -17.28 -29.82 46.51
CA VAL A 322 -18.35 -30.83 46.32
C VAL A 322 -17.84 -32.24 46.64
N ILE A 323 -16.61 -32.57 46.24
CA ILE A 323 -15.99 -33.86 46.58
C ILE A 323 -15.82 -34.00 48.10
N GLU A 324 -15.32 -32.96 48.77
CA GLU A 324 -15.15 -32.93 50.23
C GLU A 324 -16.50 -33.06 50.95
N GLN A 325 -17.50 -32.28 50.56
CA GLN A 325 -18.85 -32.35 51.10
C GLN A 325 -19.45 -33.75 50.92
N LYS A 326 -19.23 -34.40 49.78
CA LYS A 326 -19.70 -35.77 49.54
C LYS A 326 -19.03 -36.78 50.47
N LYS A 327 -17.74 -36.62 50.78
CA LYS A 327 -17.03 -37.46 51.77
C LYS A 327 -17.64 -37.28 53.17
N ALA A 328 -17.82 -36.03 53.61
CA ALA A 328 -18.44 -35.72 54.90
C ALA A 328 -19.87 -36.29 55.02
N LEU A 329 -20.69 -36.18 53.97
CA LEU A 329 -22.03 -36.78 53.96
C LEU A 329 -22.01 -38.31 54.08
N ASN A 330 -21.05 -38.98 53.44
CA ASN A 330 -20.92 -40.42 53.55
C ASN A 330 -20.48 -40.85 54.97
N GLU A 331 -19.58 -40.09 55.60
CA GLU A 331 -19.17 -40.30 56.99
C GLU A 331 -20.33 -40.11 57.95
N GLN A 332 -21.07 -39.00 57.84
CA GLN A 332 -22.28 -38.74 58.61
C GLN A 332 -23.32 -39.85 58.42
N GLN A 333 -23.52 -40.34 57.19
CA GLN A 333 -24.43 -41.46 56.93
C GLN A 333 -23.98 -42.74 57.65
N SER A 334 -22.67 -43.02 57.65
CA SER A 334 -22.11 -44.17 58.37
C SER A 334 -22.33 -44.04 59.89
N GLU A 335 -22.06 -42.87 60.46
CA GLU A 335 -22.32 -42.59 61.88
C GLU A 335 -23.80 -42.72 62.24
N ILE A 336 -24.70 -42.23 61.39
CA ILE A 336 -26.15 -42.38 61.56
C ILE A 336 -26.54 -43.86 61.59
N GLU A 337 -25.99 -44.70 60.72
CA GLU A 337 -26.26 -46.15 60.72
C GLU A 337 -25.73 -46.81 62.00
N VAL A 338 -24.55 -46.43 62.49
CA VAL A 338 -24.00 -46.91 63.77
C VAL A 338 -24.88 -46.49 64.95
N LEU A 339 -25.30 -45.23 65.01
CA LEU A 339 -26.18 -44.70 66.06
C LEU A 339 -27.54 -45.39 66.06
N LYS A 340 -28.15 -45.60 64.89
CA LYS A 340 -29.40 -46.38 64.75
C LYS A 340 -29.24 -47.79 65.30
N ALA A 341 -28.13 -48.47 65.00
CA ALA A 341 -27.84 -49.80 65.51
C ALA A 341 -27.72 -49.81 67.04
N GLN A 342 -27.02 -48.84 67.63
CA GLN A 342 -26.89 -48.71 69.09
C GLN A 342 -28.24 -48.41 69.78
N MET A 343 -29.07 -47.53 69.20
CA MET A 343 -30.41 -47.25 69.73
C MET A 343 -31.31 -48.48 69.71
N LYS A 344 -31.21 -49.32 68.67
CA LYS A 344 -31.97 -50.58 68.60
C LYS A 344 -31.59 -51.53 69.74
N VAL A 345 -30.30 -51.70 70.00
CA VAL A 345 -29.80 -52.53 71.12
C VAL A 345 -30.24 -52.00 72.48
N LEU A 346 -30.31 -50.67 72.65
CA LEU A 346 -30.79 -50.04 73.88
C LEU A 346 -32.30 -50.18 74.09
N MET A 347 -33.10 -50.14 73.01
CA MET A 347 -34.55 -50.35 73.07
C MET A 347 -34.91 -51.81 73.35
N GLU A 348 -34.11 -52.78 72.89
CA GLU A 348 -34.30 -54.21 73.17
C GLU A 348 -33.92 -54.61 74.62
N LYS A 349 -33.27 -53.71 75.37
CA LYS A 349 -32.84 -53.93 76.78
C LYS A 349 -33.78 -53.31 77.83
N LYS A 350 -34.92 -52.73 77.42
CA LYS A 350 -36.00 -52.27 78.30
C LYS A 350 -37.17 -53.23 78.27
#